data_AF-A0A090I7V9-F1
#
_entry.id   AF-A0A090I7V9-F1
#
_cell.length_a   1.000
_cell.length_b   1.000
_cell.length_c   1.000
_cell.angle_alpha   90.00
_cell.angle_beta   90.00
_cell.angle_gamma   90.00
#
_symmetry.space_group_name_H-M   'P 1'
#
loop_
_entity.id
_entity.type
_entity.pdbx_description
1 polymer ?
#
loop_
_entity_poly.entity_id
_entity_poly.type
_entity_poly.pdbx_seq_one_letter_code
_entity_poly.pdbx_strand_id
1 'polypeptide(L)'
;MDPTSMIAGLGVVALMGAAATIAGAAEDLESDVGSQSNPNSQVQLAPQMGNLHRMINKAVSGEPVAFGTWAGIAGSVAFVLMGSLQLPVIMSIAGGAAIAALVHTVFATTSHLGRIVSQSQFNQPLFLDVVTSHLGPIAGHGFIVSFCIVGLSYLMTLSLPGFAHPFALPFLAVLWGITIGAIGSSTGDVHYGAEREYQQYPFGGGIPVAIHGDITRNAELGARNSIDVVYFCAKFGGPVTGFAFGLIVFLSFWTTIVFGAAGGVIAGIVIVLLLIYINNRIEVFARNKYGPYKE
;
A
#
# COMPACT_ATOMS: atom_id res chain seq x y z
N MET A 1 -3.47 -26.94 -21.98
CA MET A 1 -4.66 -26.08 -21.91
C MET A 1 -5.10 -25.82 -23.34
N ASP A 2 -6.38 -25.88 -23.67
CA ASP A 2 -6.84 -25.48 -25.01
C ASP A 2 -6.65 -23.95 -25.20
N PRO A 3 -6.46 -23.47 -26.44
CA PRO A 3 -6.15 -22.06 -26.69
C PRO A 3 -7.18 -21.08 -26.14
N THR A 4 -8.47 -21.46 -26.14
CA THR A 4 -9.56 -20.60 -25.65
C THR A 4 -9.51 -20.45 -24.13
N SER A 5 -9.29 -21.54 -23.39
CA SER A 5 -9.07 -21.49 -21.94
C SER A 5 -7.82 -20.70 -21.55
N MET A 6 -6.75 -20.78 -22.36
CA MET A 6 -5.53 -20.00 -22.13
C MET A 6 -5.76 -18.50 -22.32
N ILE A 7 -6.49 -18.09 -23.37
CA ILE A 7 -6.84 -16.68 -23.60
C ILE A 7 -7.71 -16.15 -22.46
N ALA A 8 -8.73 -16.91 -22.03
CA ALA A 8 -9.58 -16.53 -20.92
C ALA A 8 -8.77 -16.39 -19.61
N GLY A 9 -7.87 -17.35 -19.32
CA GLY A 9 -7.01 -17.30 -18.15
C GLY A 9 -6.07 -16.09 -18.15
N LEU A 10 -5.44 -15.80 -19.29
CA LEU A 10 -4.60 -14.60 -19.46
C LEU A 10 -5.40 -13.30 -19.30
N GLY A 11 -6.65 -13.27 -19.76
CA GLY A 11 -7.56 -12.15 -19.53
C GLY A 11 -7.83 -11.91 -18.04
N VAL A 12 -8.06 -13.00 -17.27
CA VAL A 12 -8.23 -12.91 -15.81
C VAL A 12 -6.94 -12.44 -15.14
N VAL A 13 -5.78 -12.97 -15.53
CA VAL A 13 -4.47 -12.51 -14.99
C VAL A 13 -4.25 -11.03 -15.28
N ALA A 14 -4.60 -10.55 -16.48
CA ALA A 14 -4.50 -9.13 -16.81
C ALA A 14 -5.42 -8.27 -15.94
N LEU A 15 -6.65 -8.71 -15.69
CA LEU A 15 -7.57 -8.03 -14.77
C LEU A 15 -7.05 -8.03 -13.33
N MET A 16 -6.46 -9.13 -12.87
CA MET A 16 -5.81 -9.21 -11.55
C MET A 16 -4.62 -8.25 -11.45
N GLY A 17 -3.77 -8.21 -12.47
CA GLY A 17 -2.64 -7.27 -12.53
C GLY A 17 -3.09 -5.81 -12.54
N ALA A 18 -4.18 -5.48 -13.25
CA ALA A 18 -4.76 -4.15 -13.24
C ALA A 18 -5.34 -3.79 -11.87
N ALA A 19 -6.11 -4.69 -11.24
CA ALA A 19 -6.64 -4.49 -9.90
C ALA A 19 -5.51 -4.31 -8.87
N ALA A 20 -4.45 -5.12 -8.95
CA ALA A 20 -3.26 -4.98 -8.13
C ALA A 20 -2.58 -3.63 -8.36
N THR A 21 -2.43 -3.19 -9.62
CA THR A 21 -1.81 -1.89 -9.93
C THR A 21 -2.57 -0.74 -9.28
N ILE A 22 -3.90 -0.76 -9.37
CA ILE A 22 -4.76 0.25 -8.74
C ILE A 22 -4.68 0.16 -7.21
N ALA A 23 -4.68 -1.05 -6.65
CA ALA A 23 -4.54 -1.27 -5.21
C ALA A 23 -3.23 -0.70 -4.68
N GLY A 24 -2.10 -0.97 -5.34
CA GLY A 24 -0.80 -0.48 -4.89
C GLY A 24 -0.65 1.03 -4.97
N ALA A 25 -1.18 1.63 -6.04
CA ALA A 25 -1.18 3.09 -6.12
C ALA A 25 -2.09 3.73 -5.06
N ALA A 26 -3.26 3.15 -4.79
CA ALA A 26 -4.16 3.68 -3.76
C ALA A 26 -3.61 3.45 -2.35
N GLU A 27 -2.95 2.32 -2.10
CA GLU A 27 -2.42 1.97 -0.79
C GLU A 27 -1.30 2.93 -0.35
N ASP A 28 -0.36 3.22 -1.25
CA ASP A 28 0.69 4.20 -1.03
C ASP A 28 0.10 5.57 -0.65
N LEU A 29 -0.85 6.07 -1.45
CA LEU A 29 -1.48 7.36 -1.20
C LEU A 29 -2.30 7.37 0.09
N GLU A 30 -2.93 6.26 0.46
CA GLU A 30 -3.64 6.14 1.72
C GLU A 30 -2.67 6.24 2.91
N SER A 31 -1.56 5.51 2.84
CA SER A 31 -0.53 5.50 3.88
C SER A 31 0.15 6.87 4.01
N ASP A 32 0.38 7.54 2.88
CA ASP A 32 0.91 8.90 2.83
C ASP A 32 -0.05 9.91 3.43
N VAL A 33 -1.36 9.81 3.14
CA VAL A 33 -2.34 10.70 3.78
C VAL A 33 -2.26 10.48 5.28
N GLY A 34 -2.22 9.24 5.75
CA GLY A 34 -2.26 8.93 7.17
C GLY A 34 -0.92 8.91 7.91
N SER A 35 0.18 9.14 7.22
CA SER A 35 1.55 8.98 7.70
C SER A 35 1.77 7.65 8.44
N GLN A 36 1.45 6.52 7.79
CA GLN A 36 1.54 5.18 8.41
C GLN A 36 2.87 4.46 8.15
N SER A 37 3.56 4.73 7.05
CA SER A 37 4.73 3.95 6.62
C SER A 37 6.07 4.23 7.34
N ASN A 38 7.17 3.56 6.98
CA ASN A 38 8.38 3.50 7.81
C ASN A 38 9.28 4.76 7.81
N PRO A 39 9.23 5.69 6.85
CA PRO A 39 9.63 7.07 7.15
C PRO A 39 8.44 7.88 7.66
N ASN A 40 7.25 7.70 7.09
CA ASN A 40 6.09 8.56 7.34
C ASN A 40 5.63 8.54 8.81
N SER A 41 5.74 7.41 9.48
CA SER A 41 5.33 7.24 10.87
C SER A 41 6.28 7.96 11.83
N GLN A 42 7.49 8.31 11.39
CA GLN A 42 8.48 9.04 12.19
C GLN A 42 8.05 10.47 12.50
N VAL A 43 7.02 11.01 11.82
CA VAL A 43 6.34 12.25 12.24
C VAL A 43 5.87 12.19 13.69
N GLN A 44 5.64 10.99 14.27
CA GLN A 44 5.30 10.85 15.69
C GLN A 44 6.42 11.31 16.64
N LEU A 45 7.67 11.32 16.19
CA LEU A 45 8.82 11.75 16.96
C LEU A 45 9.09 13.26 16.80
N ALA A 46 8.48 13.91 15.82
CA ALA A 46 8.73 15.32 15.53
C ALA A 46 8.49 16.26 16.73
N PRO A 47 7.41 16.11 17.52
CA PRO A 47 7.23 16.94 18.71
C PRO A 47 8.34 16.76 19.77
N GLN A 48 8.93 15.56 19.88
CA GLN A 48 10.03 15.29 20.81
C GLN A 48 11.32 16.04 20.41
N MET A 49 11.46 16.30 19.12
CA MET A 49 12.54 17.10 18.52
C MET A 49 12.21 18.60 18.48
N GLY A 50 11.10 19.04 19.09
CA GLY A 50 10.66 20.44 19.06
C GLY A 50 9.98 20.87 17.76
N ASN A 51 9.70 19.92 16.86
CA ASN A 51 9.06 20.17 15.57
C ASN A 51 7.54 19.93 15.64
N LEU A 52 6.80 20.95 16.08
CA LEU A 52 5.34 20.93 16.02
C LEU A 52 4.85 20.92 14.57
N HIS A 53 3.93 20.02 14.21
CA HIS A 53 3.59 19.75 12.81
C HIS A 53 2.08 19.60 12.57
N ARG A 54 1.65 19.68 11.30
CA ARG A 54 0.25 19.52 10.85
C ARG A 54 0.02 18.22 10.07
N MET A 55 0.83 17.20 10.32
CA MET A 55 0.67 15.90 9.65
C MET A 55 -0.27 15.02 10.48
N ILE A 56 -1.21 14.36 9.83
CA ILE A 56 -2.03 13.34 10.48
C ILE A 56 -1.17 12.09 10.65
N ASN A 57 -1.33 11.40 11.76
CA ASN A 57 -0.58 10.16 12.02
C ASN A 57 -1.52 9.10 12.58
N LYS A 58 -1.83 8.13 11.73
CA LYS A 58 -2.67 6.98 12.05
C LYS A 58 -1.91 5.69 12.32
N ALA A 59 -0.56 5.68 12.30
CA ALA A 59 0.22 4.44 12.25
C ALA A 59 -0.21 3.31 13.22
N VAL A 60 0.09 3.22 14.51
CA VAL A 60 -0.29 2.07 15.40
C VAL A 60 0.32 0.70 15.01
N SER A 61 0.10 0.20 13.80
CA SER A 61 0.72 -1.01 13.24
C SER A 61 1.30 -0.72 11.85
N GLY A 62 2.25 -1.54 11.39
CA GLY A 62 2.71 -1.48 10.00
C GLY A 62 1.57 -1.71 9.01
N GLU A 63 1.73 -1.16 7.81
CA GLU A 63 0.79 -1.30 6.69
C GLU A 63 0.38 -2.75 6.40
N PRO A 64 1.28 -3.77 6.44
CA PRO A 64 0.88 -5.14 6.16
C PRO A 64 -0.22 -5.65 7.10
N VAL A 65 -0.11 -5.36 8.39
CA VAL A 65 -1.10 -5.82 9.38
C VAL A 65 -2.41 -5.05 9.24
N ALA A 66 -2.33 -3.74 8.98
CA ALA A 66 -3.50 -2.89 8.80
C ALA A 66 -4.29 -3.30 7.55
N PHE A 67 -3.64 -3.39 6.38
CA PHE A 67 -4.31 -3.78 5.14
C PHE A 67 -4.74 -5.24 5.12
N GLY A 68 -4.00 -6.14 5.79
CA GLY A 68 -4.50 -7.49 6.08
C GLY A 68 -5.82 -7.48 6.83
N THR A 69 -5.95 -6.59 7.82
CA THR A 69 -7.19 -6.43 8.61
C THR A 69 -8.32 -5.83 7.78
N TRP A 70 -8.07 -4.73 7.06
CA TRP A 70 -9.09 -4.06 6.23
C TRP A 70 -9.60 -4.95 5.10
N ALA A 71 -8.69 -5.61 4.38
CA ALA A 71 -9.05 -6.56 3.33
C ALA A 71 -9.74 -7.80 3.91
N GLY A 72 -9.34 -8.27 5.09
CA GLY A 72 -10.02 -9.37 5.78
C GLY A 72 -11.47 -9.04 6.16
N ILE A 73 -11.72 -7.84 6.70
CA ILE A 73 -13.07 -7.34 6.97
C ILE A 73 -13.87 -7.26 5.67
N ALA A 74 -13.32 -6.60 4.64
CA ALA A 74 -14.00 -6.46 3.35
C ALA A 74 -14.32 -7.81 2.71
N GLY A 75 -13.38 -8.74 2.70
CA GLY A 75 -13.54 -10.09 2.15
C GLY A 75 -14.55 -10.93 2.93
N SER A 76 -14.57 -10.80 4.26
CA SER A 76 -15.56 -11.47 5.13
C SER A 76 -16.97 -10.98 4.87
N VAL A 77 -17.16 -9.66 4.80
CA VAL A 77 -18.47 -9.06 4.50
C VAL A 77 -18.90 -9.45 3.08
N ALA A 78 -18.03 -9.31 2.09
CA ALA A 78 -18.34 -9.69 0.71
C ALA A 78 -18.72 -11.17 0.59
N PHE A 79 -18.03 -12.06 1.29
CA PHE A 79 -18.35 -13.48 1.33
C PHE A 79 -19.76 -13.75 1.87
N VAL A 80 -20.16 -13.08 2.97
CA VAL A 80 -21.51 -13.19 3.53
C VAL A 80 -22.57 -12.58 2.60
N LEU A 81 -22.31 -11.42 2.00
CA LEU A 81 -23.24 -10.77 1.07
C LEU A 81 -23.51 -11.65 -0.17
N MET A 82 -22.48 -12.33 -0.68
CA MET A 82 -22.63 -13.27 -1.79
C MET A 82 -23.34 -14.56 -1.36
N GLY A 83 -22.90 -15.17 -0.26
CA GLY A 83 -23.38 -16.50 0.15
C GLY A 83 -24.78 -16.48 0.76
N SER A 84 -25.07 -15.53 1.64
CA SER A 84 -26.33 -15.49 2.40
C SER A 84 -27.38 -14.60 1.76
N LEU A 85 -26.99 -13.46 1.18
CA LEU A 85 -27.91 -12.50 0.57
C LEU A 85 -27.98 -12.62 -0.96
N GLN A 86 -27.15 -13.48 -1.56
CA GLN A 86 -27.13 -13.76 -3.00
C GLN A 86 -27.00 -12.49 -3.85
N LEU A 87 -26.32 -11.47 -3.31
CA LEU A 87 -26.09 -10.22 -4.03
C LEU A 87 -25.08 -10.42 -5.16
N PRO A 88 -25.16 -9.64 -6.26
CA PRO A 88 -24.15 -9.65 -7.31
C PRO A 88 -22.74 -9.44 -6.75
N VAL A 89 -21.76 -10.12 -7.34
CA VAL A 89 -20.36 -10.13 -6.87
C VAL A 89 -19.81 -8.71 -6.71
N ILE A 90 -19.94 -7.87 -7.74
CA ILE A 90 -19.41 -6.49 -7.72
C ILE A 90 -20.04 -5.67 -6.57
N MET A 91 -21.35 -5.82 -6.35
CA MET A 91 -22.05 -5.15 -5.25
C MET A 91 -21.59 -5.66 -3.89
N SER A 92 -21.35 -6.96 -3.76
CA SER A 92 -20.89 -7.57 -2.51
C SER A 92 -19.49 -7.10 -2.15
N ILE A 93 -18.59 -7.01 -3.13
CA ILE A 93 -17.23 -6.49 -2.95
C ILE A 93 -17.27 -5.01 -2.59
N ALA A 94 -18.08 -4.21 -3.30
CA ALA A 94 -18.26 -2.78 -2.98
C ALA A 94 -18.83 -2.58 -1.57
N GLY A 95 -19.82 -3.39 -1.18
CA GLY A 95 -20.38 -3.37 0.17
C GLY A 95 -19.35 -3.71 1.24
N GLY A 96 -18.55 -4.76 1.02
CA GLY A 96 -17.45 -5.13 1.92
C GLY A 96 -16.40 -4.03 2.05
N ALA A 97 -15.95 -3.46 0.93
CA ALA A 97 -14.98 -2.38 0.92
C ALA A 97 -15.52 -1.10 1.60
N ALA A 98 -16.81 -0.79 1.45
CA ALA A 98 -17.44 0.34 2.13
C ALA A 98 -17.43 0.16 3.65
N ILE A 99 -17.77 -1.02 4.15
CA ILE A 99 -17.69 -1.33 5.59
C ILE A 99 -16.24 -1.24 6.09
N ALA A 100 -15.28 -1.80 5.36
CA ALA A 100 -13.87 -1.71 5.74
C ALA A 100 -13.39 -0.25 5.80
N ALA A 101 -13.76 0.59 4.83
CA ALA A 101 -13.41 2.01 4.82
C ALA A 101 -13.98 2.78 6.02
N LEU A 102 -15.21 2.46 6.46
CA LEU A 102 -15.79 3.04 7.67
C LEU A 102 -14.97 2.66 8.92
N VAL A 103 -14.63 1.38 9.07
CA VAL A 103 -13.81 0.90 10.19
C VAL A 103 -12.43 1.56 10.18
N HIS A 104 -11.81 1.63 9.01
CA HIS A 104 -10.52 2.28 8.79
C HIS A 104 -10.56 3.77 9.17
N THR A 105 -11.61 4.50 8.80
CA THR A 105 -11.78 5.92 9.16
C THR A 105 -11.90 6.12 10.67
N VAL A 106 -12.66 5.25 11.34
CA VAL A 106 -12.78 5.26 12.81
C VAL A 106 -11.40 5.02 13.44
N PHE A 107 -10.69 4.01 12.96
CA PHE A 107 -9.35 3.67 13.46
C PHE A 107 -8.34 4.81 13.21
N ALA A 108 -8.38 5.46 12.05
CA ALA A 108 -7.51 6.58 11.72
C ALA A 108 -7.77 7.79 12.63
N THR A 109 -9.04 8.06 12.94
CA THR A 109 -9.42 9.13 13.86
C THR A 109 -8.93 8.82 15.27
N THR A 110 -9.24 7.64 15.80
CA THR A 110 -8.91 7.29 17.19
C THR A 110 -7.40 7.20 17.42
N SER A 111 -6.66 6.63 16.46
CA SER A 111 -5.20 6.54 16.52
C SER A 111 -4.53 7.92 16.48
N HIS A 112 -4.97 8.81 15.60
CA HIS A 112 -4.41 10.16 15.53
C HIS A 112 -4.70 10.96 16.81
N LEU A 113 -5.96 10.99 17.26
CA LEU A 113 -6.32 11.70 18.49
C LEU A 113 -5.58 11.13 19.71
N GLY A 114 -5.47 9.80 19.81
CA GLY A 114 -4.72 9.13 20.86
C GLY A 114 -3.23 9.52 20.87
N ARG A 115 -2.61 9.68 19.69
CA ARG A 115 -1.24 10.18 19.59
C ARG A 115 -1.09 11.64 20.00
N ILE A 116 -2.00 12.52 19.60
CA ILE A 116 -1.91 13.92 20.01
C ILE A 116 -2.00 14.04 21.54
N VAL A 117 -2.85 13.22 22.18
CA VAL A 117 -2.91 13.13 23.64
C VAL A 117 -1.56 12.71 24.24
N SER A 118 -0.88 11.70 23.68
CA SER A 118 0.43 11.28 24.18
C SER A 118 1.52 12.33 23.94
N GLN A 119 1.39 13.16 22.91
CA GLN A 119 2.30 14.24 22.57
C GLN A 119 1.98 15.57 23.28
N SER A 120 0.94 15.62 24.13
CA SER A 120 0.56 16.83 24.87
C SER A 120 1.70 17.40 25.72
N GLN A 121 2.60 16.55 26.22
CA GLN A 121 3.80 16.94 26.96
C GLN A 121 4.75 17.83 26.15
N PHE A 122 4.72 17.70 24.81
CA PHE A 122 5.53 18.47 23.87
C PHE A 122 4.76 19.67 23.30
N ASN A 123 3.58 19.99 23.84
CA ASN A 123 2.69 21.06 23.36
C ASN A 123 2.24 20.90 21.90
N GLN A 124 2.19 19.66 21.38
CA GLN A 124 1.64 19.39 20.05
C GLN A 124 0.13 19.65 20.06
N PRO A 125 -0.37 20.64 19.29
CA PRO A 125 -1.79 20.93 19.25
C PRO A 125 -2.54 19.95 18.35
N LEU A 126 -3.83 19.77 18.65
CA LEU A 126 -4.75 19.08 17.75
C LEU A 126 -5.29 20.06 16.71
N PHE A 127 -4.96 19.83 15.45
CA PHE A 127 -5.51 20.57 14.31
C PHE A 127 -6.78 19.87 13.81
N LEU A 128 -7.96 20.37 14.19
CA LEU A 128 -9.23 19.76 13.78
C LEU A 128 -9.46 19.81 12.26
N ASP A 129 -8.92 20.82 11.59
CA ASP A 129 -8.95 20.93 10.12
C ASP A 129 -8.12 19.83 9.44
N VAL A 130 -7.01 19.39 10.06
CA VAL A 130 -6.24 18.24 9.58
C VAL A 130 -7.07 16.97 9.69
N VAL A 131 -7.79 16.78 10.80
CA VAL A 131 -8.68 15.61 10.94
C VAL A 131 -9.75 15.62 9.85
N THR A 132 -10.49 16.70 9.67
CA THR A 132 -11.61 16.71 8.72
C THR A 132 -11.18 16.63 7.26
N SER A 133 -10.03 17.22 6.89
CA SER A 133 -9.53 17.22 5.52
C SER A 133 -8.90 15.89 5.08
N HIS A 134 -8.34 15.11 6.01
CA HIS A 134 -7.60 13.89 5.68
C HIS A 134 -8.45 12.61 5.75
N LEU A 135 -9.55 12.60 6.52
CA LEU A 135 -10.40 11.41 6.66
C LEU A 135 -11.08 10.99 5.36
N GLY A 136 -11.50 11.94 4.51
CA GLY A 136 -12.10 11.65 3.21
C GLY A 136 -11.13 10.90 2.29
N PRO A 137 -9.92 11.42 2.04
CA PRO A 137 -8.89 10.72 1.28
C PRO A 137 -8.49 9.36 1.88
N ILE A 138 -8.34 9.25 3.20
CA ILE A 138 -8.08 7.96 3.88
C ILE A 138 -9.17 6.94 3.55
N ALA A 139 -10.44 7.33 3.72
CA ALA A 139 -11.57 6.45 3.44
C ALA A 139 -11.65 6.06 1.95
N GLY A 140 -11.44 7.04 1.05
CA GLY A 140 -11.52 6.85 -0.39
C GLY A 140 -10.44 5.92 -0.92
N HIS A 141 -9.19 6.15 -0.55
CA HIS A 141 -8.09 5.27 -0.95
C HIS A 141 -8.20 3.90 -0.28
N GLY A 142 -8.50 3.82 1.01
CA GLY A 142 -8.72 2.55 1.73
C GLY A 142 -9.86 1.70 1.13
N PHE A 143 -10.93 2.36 0.66
CA PHE A 143 -12.00 1.69 -0.11
C PHE A 143 -11.46 1.08 -1.40
N ILE A 144 -10.71 1.85 -2.20
CA ILE A 144 -10.16 1.38 -3.48
C ILE A 144 -9.25 0.18 -3.27
N VAL A 145 -8.34 0.24 -2.28
CA VAL A 145 -7.44 -0.86 -1.94
C VAL A 145 -8.26 -2.11 -1.58
N SER A 146 -9.18 -1.98 -0.63
CA SER A 146 -9.99 -3.11 -0.17
C SER A 146 -10.83 -3.71 -1.30
N PHE A 147 -11.43 -2.87 -2.15
CA PHE A 147 -12.21 -3.30 -3.31
C PHE A 147 -11.35 -4.10 -4.29
N CYS A 148 -10.17 -3.58 -4.65
CA CYS A 148 -9.27 -4.22 -5.59
C CYS A 148 -8.65 -5.52 -5.04
N ILE A 149 -8.27 -5.56 -3.76
CA ILE A 149 -7.70 -6.75 -3.12
C ILE A 149 -8.73 -7.86 -2.98
N VAL A 150 -9.96 -7.53 -2.57
CA VAL A 150 -11.04 -8.53 -2.51
C VAL A 150 -11.44 -8.96 -3.92
N GLY A 151 -11.45 -8.06 -4.90
CA GLY A 151 -11.67 -8.38 -6.32
C GLY A 151 -10.63 -9.35 -6.87
N LEU A 152 -9.35 -9.07 -6.65
CA LEU A 152 -8.24 -9.97 -6.99
C LEU A 152 -8.41 -11.33 -6.31
N SER A 153 -8.71 -11.34 -5.01
CA SER A 153 -8.90 -12.56 -4.24
C SER A 153 -10.08 -13.38 -4.76
N TYR A 154 -11.17 -12.73 -5.17
CA TYR A 154 -12.31 -13.38 -5.80
C TYR A 154 -11.95 -14.01 -7.15
N LEU A 155 -11.20 -13.29 -8.00
CA LEU A 155 -10.75 -13.80 -9.31
C LEU A 155 -9.92 -15.09 -9.16
N MET A 156 -9.14 -15.22 -8.08
CA MET A 156 -8.40 -16.44 -7.77
C MET A 156 -9.28 -17.65 -7.42
N THR A 157 -10.51 -17.41 -6.95
CA THR A 157 -11.46 -18.47 -6.60
C THR A 157 -12.28 -18.98 -7.78
N LEU A 158 -12.22 -18.31 -8.93
CA LEU A 158 -12.97 -18.71 -10.12
C LEU A 158 -12.60 -20.14 -10.56
N SER A 159 -13.60 -20.92 -10.96
CA SER A 159 -13.46 -22.29 -11.44
C SER A 159 -12.89 -22.36 -12.87
N LEU A 160 -11.73 -21.76 -13.08
CA LEU A 160 -11.01 -21.72 -14.35
C LEU A 160 -9.68 -22.51 -14.24
N PRO A 161 -9.19 -23.12 -15.33
CA PRO A 161 -7.89 -23.81 -15.31
C PRO A 161 -6.75 -22.87 -14.89
N GLY A 162 -5.99 -23.27 -13.86
CA GLY A 162 -4.94 -22.44 -13.25
C GLY A 162 -5.44 -21.47 -12.16
N PHE A 163 -6.74 -21.46 -11.91
CA PHE A 163 -7.41 -20.80 -10.78
C PHE A 163 -8.09 -21.87 -9.91
N ALA A 164 -9.15 -21.51 -9.17
CA ALA A 164 -9.80 -22.34 -8.15
C ALA A 164 -8.93 -22.59 -6.91
N HIS A 165 -8.36 -21.51 -6.37
CA HIS A 165 -7.58 -21.59 -5.14
C HIS A 165 -8.42 -22.21 -4.01
N PRO A 166 -7.90 -23.20 -3.26
CA PRO A 166 -8.68 -23.93 -2.24
C PRO A 166 -9.01 -23.10 -0.98
N PHE A 167 -8.59 -21.85 -0.92
CA PHE A 167 -8.76 -21.02 0.27
C PHE A 167 -10.00 -20.15 0.13
N ALA A 168 -10.68 -19.94 1.26
CA ALA A 168 -11.84 -19.08 1.32
C ALA A 168 -11.48 -17.62 0.98
N LEU A 169 -12.41 -16.90 0.35
CA LEU A 169 -12.24 -15.50 -0.04
C LEU A 169 -11.69 -14.61 1.09
N PRO A 170 -12.19 -14.69 2.35
CA PRO A 170 -11.68 -13.84 3.42
C PRO A 170 -10.19 -14.10 3.73
N PHE A 171 -9.77 -15.36 3.65
CA PHE A 171 -8.37 -15.72 3.91
C PHE A 171 -7.44 -15.22 2.80
N LEU A 172 -7.86 -15.36 1.54
CA LEU A 172 -7.13 -14.79 0.40
C LEU A 172 -7.03 -13.27 0.51
N ALA A 173 -8.12 -12.61 0.91
CA ALA A 173 -8.15 -11.16 1.10
C ALA A 173 -7.17 -10.71 2.20
N VAL A 174 -7.07 -11.44 3.32
CA VAL A 174 -6.05 -11.17 4.35
C VAL A 174 -4.63 -11.32 3.80
N LEU A 175 -4.34 -12.43 3.11
CA LEU A 175 -2.99 -12.68 2.58
C LEU A 175 -2.56 -11.61 1.58
N TRP A 176 -3.44 -11.24 0.64
CA TRP A 176 -3.14 -10.20 -0.34
C TRP A 176 -3.18 -8.81 0.28
N GLY A 177 -3.97 -8.57 1.33
CA GLY A 177 -3.95 -7.36 2.14
C GLY A 177 -2.59 -7.16 2.84
N ILE A 178 -2.04 -8.22 3.43
CA ILE A 178 -0.69 -8.20 4.01
C ILE A 178 0.35 -7.95 2.91
N THR A 179 0.20 -8.62 1.78
CA THR A 179 1.14 -8.48 0.66
C THR A 179 1.16 -7.05 0.14
N ILE A 180 0.01 -6.41 -0.07
CA ILE A 180 -0.01 -5.04 -0.58
C ILE A 180 0.60 -4.06 0.41
N GLY A 181 0.27 -4.16 1.70
CA GLY A 181 0.89 -3.30 2.71
C GLY A 181 2.40 -3.52 2.84
N ALA A 182 2.92 -4.71 2.52
CA ALA A 182 4.37 -4.93 2.49
C ALA A 182 5.03 -4.29 1.26
N ILE A 183 4.35 -4.30 0.12
CA ILE A 183 4.84 -3.66 -1.10
C ILE A 183 4.79 -2.13 -0.99
N GLY A 184 3.70 -1.57 -0.46
CA GLY A 184 3.57 -0.15 -0.10
C GLY A 184 4.82 0.39 0.58
N SER A 185 5.09 -0.15 1.76
CA SER A 185 6.27 0.15 2.58
C SER A 185 7.60 0.01 1.85
N SER A 186 7.70 -0.93 0.91
CA SER A 186 8.96 -1.26 0.26
C SER A 186 9.27 -0.39 -0.95
N THR A 187 8.26 0.23 -1.57
CA THR A 187 8.43 0.93 -2.86
C THR A 187 8.06 2.41 -2.82
N GLY A 188 6.99 2.74 -2.11
CA GLY A 188 6.38 4.06 -2.15
C GLY A 188 7.03 5.06 -1.21
N ASP A 189 7.32 4.60 0.00
CA ASP A 189 7.94 5.29 1.14
C ASP A 189 9.10 6.23 0.82
N VAL A 190 9.91 5.89 -0.18
CA VAL A 190 11.06 6.71 -0.56
C VAL A 190 10.60 8.12 -0.95
N HIS A 191 9.46 8.24 -1.63
CA HIS A 191 8.93 9.51 -2.13
C HIS A 191 8.28 10.36 -1.04
N TYR A 192 7.65 9.73 -0.04
CA TYR A 192 7.16 10.47 1.12
C TYR A 192 8.32 10.85 2.02
N GLY A 193 9.09 9.86 2.47
CA GLY A 193 10.13 10.00 3.47
C GLY A 193 11.31 10.81 2.99
N ALA A 194 12.11 10.22 2.09
CA ALA A 194 13.37 10.84 1.68
C ALA A 194 13.14 12.15 0.91
N GLU A 195 12.06 12.24 0.13
CA GLU A 195 11.89 13.32 -0.85
C GLU A 195 10.99 14.48 -0.40
N ARG A 196 10.07 14.25 0.55
CA ARG A 196 9.16 15.30 1.02
C ARG A 196 9.27 15.52 2.52
N GLU A 197 9.11 14.50 3.34
CA GLU A 197 9.19 14.63 4.79
C GLU A 197 10.58 15.12 5.23
N TYR A 198 11.65 14.55 4.67
CA TYR A 198 13.04 14.87 5.00
C TYR A 198 13.73 15.72 3.92
N GLN A 199 13.00 16.52 3.16
CA GLN A 199 13.51 17.32 2.02
C GLN A 199 14.70 18.26 2.36
N GLN A 200 14.89 18.62 3.63
CA GLN A 200 16.06 19.39 4.08
C GLN A 200 17.38 18.60 4.03
N TYR A 201 17.31 17.28 3.91
CA TYR A 201 18.44 16.38 3.76
C TYR A 201 18.73 16.07 2.29
N PRO A 202 19.95 15.63 1.94
CA PRO A 202 20.30 15.30 0.57
C PRO A 202 19.40 14.20 -0.04
N PHE A 203 18.95 14.46 -1.27
CA PHE A 203 18.16 13.54 -2.09
C PHE A 203 18.75 12.12 -2.11
N GLY A 204 17.90 11.10 -1.97
CA GLY A 204 18.29 9.69 -2.01
C GLY A 204 19.22 9.22 -0.89
N GLY A 205 19.45 10.04 0.14
CA GLY A 205 20.10 9.61 1.38
C GLY A 205 19.14 8.76 2.22
N GLY A 206 19.64 7.65 2.77
CA GLY A 206 18.92 7.00 3.88
C GLY A 206 18.77 7.99 5.04
N ILE A 207 17.67 7.92 5.78
CA ILE A 207 17.41 8.80 6.92
C ILE A 207 17.99 8.12 8.17
N PRO A 208 19.06 8.66 8.79
CA PRO A 208 19.59 8.09 10.03
C PRO A 208 18.55 8.18 11.15
N VAL A 209 18.56 7.18 12.03
CA VAL A 209 17.66 7.14 13.20
C VAL A 209 17.79 8.39 14.08
N ALA A 210 18.99 8.97 14.16
CA ALA A 210 19.28 10.17 14.94
C ALA A 210 18.51 11.43 14.48
N ILE A 211 18.04 11.46 13.22
CA ILE A 211 17.27 12.58 12.66
C ILE A 211 15.80 12.26 12.49
N HIS A 212 15.32 11.10 12.97
CA HIS A 212 13.89 10.81 12.95
C HIS A 212 13.12 11.87 13.73
N GLY A 213 12.06 12.40 13.13
CA GLY A 213 11.29 13.53 13.69
C GLY A 213 11.86 14.91 13.35
N ASP A 214 13.06 15.01 12.76
CA ASP A 214 13.52 16.26 12.15
C ASP A 214 12.93 16.45 10.75
N ILE A 215 11.62 16.66 10.73
CA ILE A 215 10.81 16.73 9.52
C ILE A 215 10.70 18.16 8.98
N THR A 216 10.51 18.26 7.68
CA THR A 216 10.27 19.53 6.97
C THR A 216 8.83 19.99 7.23
N ARG A 217 8.68 21.09 7.97
CA ARG A 217 7.36 21.62 8.39
C ARG A 217 6.79 22.70 7.47
N ASN A 218 7.63 23.28 6.63
CA ASN A 218 7.22 24.35 5.72
C ASN A 218 7.09 23.80 4.29
N ALA A 219 5.96 24.11 3.67
CA ALA A 219 5.71 23.92 2.25
C ALA A 219 5.95 25.23 1.48
N GLU A 220 5.75 25.19 0.18
CA GLU A 220 5.96 26.30 -0.75
C GLU A 220 5.08 27.52 -0.44
N LEU A 221 3.92 27.32 0.19
CA LEU A 221 2.92 28.36 0.49
C LEU A 221 2.51 28.45 1.97
N GLY A 222 3.12 27.70 2.89
CA GLY A 222 2.74 27.72 4.29
C GLY A 222 3.20 26.51 5.11
N ALA A 223 2.44 26.17 6.15
CA ALA A 223 2.71 24.99 6.95
C ALA A 223 2.33 23.72 6.17
N ARG A 224 3.28 22.80 6.04
CA ARG A 224 3.11 21.52 5.36
C ARG A 224 2.19 20.59 6.15
N ASN A 225 1.33 19.88 5.43
CA ASN A 225 0.56 18.76 5.94
C ASN A 225 0.73 17.53 5.04
N SER A 226 0.10 16.42 5.42
CA SER A 226 0.21 15.13 4.71
C SER A 226 -0.47 15.17 3.33
N ILE A 227 -1.48 16.02 3.09
CA ILE A 227 -2.06 16.21 1.75
C ILE A 227 -1.04 16.78 0.76
N ASP A 228 -0.18 17.71 1.20
CA ASP A 228 0.87 18.27 0.35
C ASP A 228 1.90 17.21 -0.07
N VAL A 229 2.13 16.23 0.81
CA VAL A 229 3.02 15.10 0.53
C VAL A 229 2.36 14.13 -0.43
N VAL A 230 1.11 13.74 -0.17
CA VAL A 230 0.31 12.85 -1.04
C VAL A 230 0.18 13.41 -2.44
N TYR A 231 0.03 14.72 -2.59
CA TYR A 231 -0.03 15.35 -3.92
C TYR A 231 1.24 15.11 -4.74
N PHE A 232 2.40 15.04 -4.09
CA PHE A 232 3.66 14.66 -4.72
C PHE A 232 3.72 13.15 -4.99
N CYS A 233 3.41 12.32 -3.99
CA CYS A 233 3.46 10.87 -4.13
C CYS A 233 2.47 10.34 -5.17
N ALA A 234 1.33 10.99 -5.38
CA ALA A 234 0.37 10.67 -6.43
C ALA A 234 0.96 10.71 -7.84
N LYS A 235 2.07 11.43 -8.04
CA LYS A 235 2.78 11.51 -9.32
C LYS A 235 3.95 10.54 -9.43
N PHE A 236 4.47 10.07 -8.30
CA PHE A 236 5.72 9.30 -8.24
C PHE A 236 5.58 8.03 -7.41
N GLY A 237 5.42 8.14 -6.08
CA GLY A 237 5.26 7.01 -5.15
C GLY A 237 4.14 6.06 -5.57
N GLY A 238 2.92 6.57 -5.71
CA GLY A 238 1.74 5.76 -6.00
C GLY A 238 1.87 4.99 -7.30
N PRO A 239 2.21 5.64 -8.43
CA PRO A 239 2.48 4.93 -9.68
C PRO A 239 3.56 3.84 -9.59
N VAL A 240 4.64 4.08 -8.83
CA VAL A 240 5.73 3.09 -8.65
C VAL A 240 5.26 1.90 -7.81
N THR A 241 4.57 2.14 -6.69
CA THR A 241 4.00 1.08 -5.85
C THR A 241 2.96 0.27 -6.59
N GLY A 242 2.06 0.94 -7.32
CA GLY A 242 1.09 0.29 -8.19
C GLY A 242 1.77 -0.59 -9.23
N PHE A 243 2.75 -0.06 -9.95
CA PHE A 243 3.48 -0.82 -10.96
C PHE A 243 4.20 -2.04 -10.37
N ALA A 244 4.86 -1.88 -9.22
CA ALA A 244 5.54 -2.96 -8.54
C ALA A 244 4.58 -4.09 -8.14
N PHE A 245 3.47 -3.76 -7.47
CA PHE A 245 2.49 -4.77 -7.05
C PHE A 245 1.77 -5.42 -8.24
N GLY A 246 1.41 -4.62 -9.24
CA GLY A 246 0.82 -5.09 -10.49
C GLY A 246 1.71 -6.10 -11.23
N LEU A 247 3.01 -5.79 -11.33
CA LEU A 247 4.00 -6.70 -11.92
C LEU A 247 4.15 -7.98 -11.09
N ILE A 248 4.21 -7.89 -9.76
CA ILE A 248 4.32 -9.08 -8.90
C ILE A 248 3.14 -10.02 -9.15
N VAL A 249 1.92 -9.49 -9.13
CA VAL A 249 0.71 -10.29 -9.38
C VAL A 249 0.72 -10.86 -10.79
N PHE A 250 0.94 -10.02 -11.80
CA PHE A 250 0.96 -10.47 -13.19
C PHE A 250 2.01 -11.57 -13.40
N LEU A 251 3.26 -11.33 -12.97
CA LEU A 251 4.39 -12.24 -13.10
C LEU A 251 4.22 -13.56 -12.33
N SER A 252 3.47 -13.54 -11.23
CA SER A 252 3.17 -14.74 -10.43
C SER A 252 2.16 -15.66 -11.10
N PHE A 253 1.13 -15.11 -11.75
CA PHE A 253 0.04 -15.92 -12.30
C PHE A 253 0.20 -16.28 -13.79
N TRP A 254 0.77 -15.40 -14.62
CA TRP A 254 0.87 -15.66 -16.06
C TRP A 254 1.75 -16.89 -16.38
N THR A 255 2.82 -17.10 -15.61
CA THR A 255 3.75 -18.21 -15.79
C THR A 255 3.04 -19.55 -15.63
N THR A 256 2.17 -19.64 -14.63
CA THR A 256 1.39 -20.86 -14.36
C THR A 256 0.33 -21.11 -15.44
N ILE A 257 -0.27 -20.06 -16.01
CA ILE A 257 -1.23 -20.19 -17.12
C ILE A 257 -0.54 -20.63 -18.42
N VAL A 258 0.63 -20.06 -18.74
CA VAL A 258 1.33 -20.32 -20.01
C VAL A 258 2.11 -21.64 -19.98
N PHE A 259 2.85 -21.90 -18.90
CA PHE A 259 3.79 -23.03 -18.81
C PHE A 259 3.27 -24.19 -17.94
N GLY A 260 2.06 -24.07 -17.38
CA GLY A 260 1.52 -25.01 -16.40
C GLY A 260 2.22 -24.93 -15.04
N ALA A 261 1.86 -25.78 -14.09
CA ALA A 261 2.40 -25.71 -12.72
C ALA A 261 3.93 -25.90 -12.67
N ALA A 262 4.46 -26.98 -13.27
CA ALA A 262 5.89 -27.27 -13.21
C ALA A 262 6.73 -26.27 -14.04
N GLY A 263 6.29 -25.96 -15.26
CA GLY A 263 6.97 -24.98 -16.12
C GLY A 263 6.87 -23.56 -15.57
N GLY A 264 5.75 -23.23 -14.91
CA GLY A 264 5.53 -21.93 -14.27
C GLY A 264 6.48 -21.69 -13.10
N VAL A 265 6.74 -22.71 -12.27
CA VAL A 265 7.75 -22.64 -11.20
C VAL A 265 9.15 -22.40 -11.77
N ILE A 266 9.54 -23.12 -12.83
CA ILE A 266 10.85 -22.93 -13.49
C ILE A 266 10.96 -21.51 -14.05
N ALA A 267 9.95 -21.05 -14.79
CA ALA A 267 9.91 -19.70 -15.34
C ALA A 267 9.97 -18.63 -14.23
N GLY A 268 9.26 -18.84 -13.12
CA GLY A 268 9.30 -17.98 -11.95
C GLY A 268 10.69 -17.88 -11.33
N ILE A 269 11.39 -19.01 -11.15
CA ILE A 269 12.77 -19.03 -10.65
C ILE A 269 13.70 -18.24 -11.58
N VAL A 270 13.58 -18.44 -12.89
CA VAL A 270 14.38 -17.69 -13.88
C VAL A 270 14.13 -16.19 -13.79
N ILE A 271 12.88 -15.76 -13.67
CA ILE A 271 12.52 -14.34 -13.51
C ILE A 271 13.13 -13.76 -12.23
N VAL A 272 13.03 -14.47 -11.10
CA VAL A 272 13.60 -14.01 -9.83
C VAL A 272 15.12 -13.86 -9.92
N LEU A 273 15.82 -14.84 -10.52
CA LEU A 273 17.28 -14.76 -10.70
C LEU A 273 17.68 -13.57 -11.61
N LEU A 274 16.92 -13.31 -12.67
CA LEU A 274 17.15 -12.16 -13.54
C LEU A 274 16.93 -10.84 -12.79
N LEU A 275 15.88 -10.73 -11.99
CA LEU A 275 15.61 -9.53 -11.19
C LEU A 275 16.70 -9.27 -10.15
N ILE A 276 17.18 -10.31 -9.46
CA ILE A 276 18.31 -10.19 -8.51
C ILE A 276 19.57 -9.70 -9.24
N TYR A 277 19.87 -10.27 -10.41
CA TYR A 277 21.01 -9.85 -11.21
C TYR A 277 20.89 -8.38 -11.64
N ILE A 278 19.73 -7.98 -12.18
CA ILE A 278 19.47 -6.59 -12.59
C ILE A 278 19.61 -5.64 -11.41
N ASN A 279 19.03 -5.98 -10.24
CA ASN A 279 19.14 -5.18 -9.03
C ASN A 279 20.59 -4.94 -8.62
N ASN A 280 21.42 -6.00 -8.59
CA ASN A 280 22.84 -5.88 -8.30
C ASN A 280 23.55 -4.94 -9.29
N ARG A 281 23.27 -5.06 -10.60
CA ARG A 281 23.86 -4.16 -11.61
C ARG A 281 23.46 -2.71 -11.42
N ILE A 282 22.20 -2.44 -11.07
CA ILE A 282 21.70 -1.09 -10.77
C ILE A 282 22.39 -0.55 -9.51
N GLU A 283 22.48 -1.35 -8.46
CA GLU A 283 23.11 -0.96 -7.19
C GLU A 283 24.60 -0.63 -7.38
N VAL A 284 25.35 -1.51 -8.06
CA VAL A 284 26.77 -1.27 -8.38
C VAL A 284 26.94 -0.01 -9.22
N PHE A 285 26.07 0.21 -10.20
CA PHE A 285 26.07 1.43 -11.00
C PHE A 285 25.82 2.68 -10.13
N ALA A 286 24.82 2.63 -9.24
CA ALA A 286 24.49 3.74 -8.37
C ALA A 286 25.65 4.07 -7.41
N ARG A 287 26.25 3.07 -6.77
CA ARG A 287 27.42 3.22 -5.89
C ARG A 287 28.61 3.83 -6.63
N ASN A 288 28.88 3.36 -7.85
CA ASN A 288 30.00 3.87 -8.65
C ASN A 288 29.80 5.31 -9.13
N LYS A 289 28.54 5.73 -9.36
CA LYS A 289 28.22 7.05 -9.90
C LYS A 289 28.00 8.11 -8.82
N TYR A 290 27.37 7.74 -7.71
CA TYR A 290 26.93 8.66 -6.66
C TYR A 290 27.71 8.52 -5.35
N GLY A 291 28.59 7.53 -5.25
CA GLY A 291 29.38 7.23 -4.04
C GLY A 291 28.70 6.19 -3.12
N PRO A 292 29.40 5.73 -2.08
CA PRO A 292 28.83 4.80 -1.10
C PRO A 292 27.72 5.47 -0.28
N TYR A 293 26.81 4.67 0.27
CA TYR A 293 25.87 5.14 1.30
C TYR A 293 26.67 5.70 2.47
N LYS A 294 26.33 6.91 2.93
CA LYS A 294 26.89 7.46 4.17
C LYS A 294 26.26 6.68 5.34
N GLU A 295 27.08 6.03 6.14
CA GLU A 295 26.68 5.38 7.41
C GLU A 295 26.25 6.41 8.46
#